data_AF-A0A9P8GLC7-F1
#
_entry.id   AF-A0A9P8GLC7-F1
#
_cell.length_a   1.000
_cell.length_b   1.000
_cell.length_c   1.000
_cell.angle_alpha   90.00
_cell.angle_beta   90.00
_cell.angle_gamma   90.00
#
_symmetry.space_group_name_H-M   'P 1'
#
loop_
_entity.id
_entity.type
_entity.pdbx_description
1 polymer ?
#
loop_
_entity_poly.entity_id
_entity_poly.type
_entity_poly.pdbx_seq_one_letter_code
_entity_poly.pdbx_strand_id
1 'polypeptide(L)'
;MTDKLSDAHFDATAAALDQITDQAAVPEDPKNTLHSPSNHQKSHSWLQRIFPYDSLEAMESAWHMGNYVIDRKTGQKSFEPMSIYVRVGMHALYYGSEQEKALHWKRTIKLLEEQSKKMGKQYDDPASVDHIVPFIESFDLQESMSEMKEPNPAKYKNFNDFFSREIREDARPIDEPGNDLVVSSPADCRLTAFPTVDLATKYWIKGFGFTIEKLLNSAQLASTFNNGSIVIARLAPQDYHRWHSPVSGVIESITEIPGAYYTVNPQAINEAGTLDVFCENRRSVMIVRRAGSNSKVAIIAVGAMLVGSIKYNPGIDVGKEIRRGECLGAFQYGGSTVINVYQEGDVTLDEDLVRNSTKEVCETLVKVGWRVGAGPGTSA
;
A
#
# COMPACT_ATOMS: atom_id res chain seq x y z
N MET A 1 -30.89 -7.37 -17.57
CA MET A 1 -30.40 -8.77 -17.46
C MET A 1 -28.94 -8.68 -17.07
N THR A 2 -28.62 -9.14 -15.86
CA THR A 2 -27.25 -9.18 -15.36
C THR A 2 -26.53 -10.31 -16.06
N ASP A 3 -25.75 -10.00 -17.09
CA ASP A 3 -24.87 -10.98 -17.73
C ASP A 3 -23.78 -11.35 -16.73
N LYS A 4 -24.10 -12.37 -15.92
CA LYS A 4 -23.10 -13.13 -15.20
C LYS A 4 -22.17 -13.75 -16.25
N LEU A 5 -20.87 -13.77 -16.00
CA LEU A 5 -19.96 -14.65 -16.73
C LEU A 5 -20.60 -16.03 -16.60
N SER A 6 -20.71 -16.72 -17.73
CA SER A 6 -21.15 -18.11 -17.69
C SER A 6 -20.28 -18.86 -16.68
N ASP A 7 -20.86 -19.83 -15.96
CA ASP A 7 -20.13 -20.60 -14.96
C ASP A 7 -18.81 -21.15 -15.55
N ALA A 8 -18.82 -21.56 -16.83
CA ALA A 8 -17.65 -22.00 -17.56
C ALA A 8 -16.54 -20.93 -17.72
N HIS A 9 -16.89 -19.66 -17.96
CA HIS A 9 -15.90 -18.58 -18.06
C HIS A 9 -15.33 -18.19 -16.69
N PHE A 10 -16.16 -18.23 -15.64
CA PHE A 10 -15.68 -18.00 -14.27
C PHE A 10 -14.71 -19.11 -13.85
N ASP A 11 -15.07 -20.38 -14.09
CA ASP A 11 -14.24 -21.52 -13.71
C ASP A 11 -12.90 -21.53 -14.45
N ALA A 12 -12.87 -21.15 -15.73
CA ALA A 12 -11.63 -20.99 -16.49
C ALA A 12 -10.73 -19.87 -15.91
N THR A 13 -11.32 -18.75 -15.49
CA THR A 13 -10.59 -17.63 -14.88
C THR A 13 -10.06 -18.01 -13.49
N ALA A 14 -10.86 -18.72 -12.70
CA ALA A 14 -10.46 -19.24 -11.40
C ALA A 14 -9.30 -20.24 -11.52
N ALA A 15 -9.36 -21.15 -12.51
CA ALA A 15 -8.28 -22.10 -12.79
C ALA A 15 -6.98 -21.40 -13.23
N ALA A 16 -7.08 -20.35 -14.06
CA ALA A 16 -5.92 -19.56 -14.46
C ALA A 16 -5.28 -18.83 -13.26
N LEU A 17 -6.09 -18.24 -12.37
CA LEU A 17 -5.59 -17.61 -11.15
C LEU A 17 -4.93 -18.63 -10.22
N ASP A 18 -5.53 -19.82 -10.06
CA ASP A 18 -4.98 -20.91 -9.26
C ASP A 18 -3.61 -21.35 -9.81
N GLN A 19 -3.49 -21.53 -11.12
CA GLN A 19 -2.24 -21.85 -11.79
C GLN A 19 -1.16 -20.78 -11.59
N ILE A 20 -1.50 -19.48 -11.63
CA ILE A 20 -0.55 -18.39 -11.36
C ILE A 20 -0.05 -18.44 -9.92
N THR A 21 -0.95 -18.68 -8.95
CA THR A 21 -0.54 -18.82 -7.54
C THR A 21 0.29 -20.08 -7.27
N ASP A 22 0.03 -21.17 -7.99
CA ASP A 22 0.85 -22.39 -7.91
C ASP A 22 2.23 -22.18 -8.52
N GLN A 23 2.32 -21.47 -9.64
CA GLN A 23 3.60 -21.09 -10.25
C GLN A 23 4.40 -20.14 -9.36
N ALA A 24 3.73 -19.24 -8.62
CA ALA A 24 4.41 -18.38 -7.64
C ALA A 24 5.05 -19.19 -6.49
N ALA A 25 4.58 -20.42 -6.22
CA ALA A 25 5.09 -21.30 -5.17
C ALA A 25 6.22 -22.23 -5.64
N VAL A 26 6.45 -22.37 -6.95
CA VAL A 26 7.52 -23.21 -7.52
C VAL A 26 8.57 -22.29 -8.15
N PRO A 27 9.82 -22.26 -7.66
CA PRO A 27 10.85 -21.42 -8.24
C PRO A 27 11.30 -21.99 -9.61
N GLU A 28 10.60 -21.62 -10.69
CA GLU A 28 11.24 -21.56 -12.00
C GLU A 28 12.20 -20.35 -12.01
N ASP A 29 13.39 -20.52 -12.60
CA ASP A 29 14.53 -19.59 -12.66
C ASP A 29 14.34 -18.24 -11.92
N PRO A 30 15.13 -17.92 -10.87
CA PRO A 30 15.10 -16.65 -10.13
C PRO A 30 15.05 -15.35 -10.97
N LYS A 31 15.39 -15.42 -12.26
CA LYS A 31 15.37 -14.31 -13.21
C LYS A 31 14.05 -14.14 -13.98
N ASN A 32 13.09 -15.07 -13.82
CA ASN A 32 11.75 -15.09 -14.40
C ASN A 32 10.68 -15.17 -13.30
N THR A 33 10.80 -14.37 -12.24
CA THR A 33 9.79 -14.37 -11.16
C THR A 33 8.62 -13.45 -11.53
N LEU A 34 7.43 -13.74 -10.96
CA LEU A 34 6.24 -12.89 -11.09
C LEU A 34 6.50 -11.43 -10.65
N HIS A 35 7.52 -11.21 -9.83
CA HIS A 35 7.84 -9.92 -9.22
C HIS A 35 8.86 -9.11 -10.03
N SER A 36 9.58 -9.73 -10.96
CA SER A 36 10.61 -9.04 -11.74
C SER A 36 9.99 -7.89 -12.56
N PRO A 37 10.50 -6.65 -12.43
CA PRO A 37 10.01 -5.51 -13.19
C PRO A 37 10.05 -5.70 -14.71
N SER A 38 9.10 -5.07 -15.42
CA SER A 38 9.01 -5.16 -16.88
C SER A 38 10.24 -4.60 -17.61
N ASN A 39 10.95 -3.65 -16.98
CA ASN A 39 12.17 -3.05 -17.50
C ASN A 39 13.46 -3.82 -17.17
N HIS A 40 13.39 -4.90 -16.38
CA HIS A 40 14.57 -5.71 -16.05
C HIS A 40 15.08 -6.46 -17.30
N GLN A 41 16.38 -6.30 -17.63
CA GLN A 41 16.98 -6.75 -18.90
C GLN A 41 16.82 -8.25 -19.20
N LYS A 42 16.59 -9.08 -18.17
CA LYS A 42 16.55 -10.55 -18.30
C LYS A 42 15.14 -11.15 -18.27
N SER A 43 14.16 -10.51 -17.61
CA SER A 43 12.83 -11.11 -17.38
C SER A 43 11.95 -11.14 -18.64
N HIS A 44 12.12 -10.18 -19.56
CA HIS A 44 11.30 -10.08 -20.77
C HIS A 44 12.11 -9.70 -22.02
N SER A 45 13.25 -10.36 -22.22
CA SER A 45 14.17 -10.07 -23.34
C SER A 45 13.50 -10.10 -24.73
N TRP A 46 12.42 -10.87 -24.91
CA TRP A 46 11.65 -10.91 -26.16
C TRP A 46 10.74 -9.67 -26.33
N LEU A 47 10.12 -9.16 -25.26
CA LEU A 47 9.32 -7.92 -25.30
C LEU A 47 10.20 -6.71 -25.55
N GLN A 48 11.36 -6.63 -24.91
CA GLN A 48 12.31 -5.53 -25.13
C GLN A 48 12.86 -5.50 -26.56
N ARG A 49 12.94 -6.64 -27.24
CA ARG A 49 13.29 -6.71 -28.68
C ARG A 49 12.20 -6.16 -29.59
N ILE A 50 10.94 -6.24 -29.18
CA ILE A 50 9.77 -5.74 -29.94
C ILE A 50 9.51 -4.26 -29.60
N PHE A 51 9.68 -3.88 -28.34
CA PHE A 51 9.45 -2.53 -27.80
C PHE A 51 10.73 -1.97 -27.16
N PRO A 52 11.72 -1.54 -27.96
CA PRO A 52 12.97 -0.99 -27.42
C PRO A 52 12.79 0.44 -26.87
N TYR A 53 13.75 0.91 -26.05
CA TYR A 53 13.90 2.32 -25.61
C TYR A 53 12.65 2.92 -24.94
N ASP A 54 12.36 2.53 -23.69
CA ASP A 54 11.24 3.01 -22.84
C ASP A 54 9.82 2.91 -23.45
N SER A 55 9.67 2.39 -24.67
CA SER A 55 8.39 2.27 -25.39
C SER A 55 7.36 1.45 -24.62
N LEU A 56 7.81 0.46 -23.84
CA LEU A 56 6.94 -0.35 -23.01
C LEU A 56 6.39 0.47 -21.83
N GLU A 57 7.22 1.24 -21.13
CA GLU A 57 6.79 2.12 -20.04
C GLU A 57 5.89 3.25 -20.56
N ALA A 58 6.20 3.80 -21.74
CA ALA A 58 5.36 4.79 -22.42
C ALA A 58 3.97 4.21 -22.77
N MET A 59 3.91 2.97 -23.21
CA MET A 59 2.66 2.26 -23.44
C MET A 59 1.92 2.00 -22.12
N GLU A 60 2.57 1.40 -21.12
CA GLU A 60 1.98 1.16 -19.80
C GLU A 60 1.40 2.46 -19.20
N SER A 61 2.14 3.58 -19.31
CA SER A 61 1.68 4.90 -18.89
C SER A 61 0.46 5.39 -19.70
N ALA A 62 0.46 5.22 -21.03
CA ALA A 62 -0.65 5.64 -21.88
C ALA A 62 -1.94 4.86 -21.62
N TRP A 63 -1.82 3.62 -21.14
CA TRP A 63 -2.94 2.74 -20.80
C TRP A 63 -3.26 2.71 -19.30
N HIS A 64 -2.70 3.63 -18.50
CA HIS A 64 -2.91 3.72 -17.05
C HIS A 64 -2.53 2.45 -16.27
N MET A 65 -1.57 1.69 -16.78
CA MET A 65 -1.10 0.43 -16.22
C MET A 65 0.09 0.63 -15.29
N GLY A 66 0.06 1.63 -14.41
CA GLY A 66 1.15 1.98 -13.51
C GLY A 66 1.03 3.40 -12.99
N ASN A 67 2.05 3.84 -12.24
CA ASN A 67 2.05 5.20 -11.72
C ASN A 67 3.46 5.82 -11.69
N TYR A 68 3.51 7.14 -11.80
CA TYR A 68 4.73 7.90 -11.58
C TYR A 68 4.95 8.19 -10.10
N VAL A 69 6.21 8.06 -9.70
CA VAL A 69 6.68 8.31 -8.34
C VAL A 69 7.78 9.37 -8.40
N ILE A 70 7.66 10.38 -7.55
CA ILE A 70 8.69 11.41 -7.36
C ILE A 70 9.48 11.07 -6.10
N ASP A 71 10.78 10.90 -6.21
CA ASP A 71 11.65 10.81 -5.03
C ASP A 71 11.69 12.18 -4.35
N ARG A 72 11.23 12.26 -3.09
CA ARG A 72 11.13 13.55 -2.40
C ARG A 72 12.49 14.22 -2.19
N LYS A 73 13.54 13.44 -1.97
CA LYS A 73 14.87 13.94 -1.64
C LYS A 73 15.60 14.44 -2.89
N THR A 74 15.48 13.72 -4.00
CA THR A 74 16.19 14.07 -5.24
C THR A 74 15.35 14.89 -6.22
N GLY A 75 14.02 14.85 -6.07
CA GLY A 75 13.07 15.40 -7.04
C GLY A 75 12.94 14.58 -8.33
N GLN A 76 13.63 13.45 -8.43
CA GLN A 76 13.61 12.61 -9.62
C GLN A 76 12.25 11.94 -9.78
N LYS A 77 11.62 12.14 -10.94
CA LYS A 77 10.40 11.45 -11.34
C LYS A 77 10.77 10.17 -12.09
N SER A 78 10.20 9.05 -11.65
CA SER A 78 10.39 7.72 -12.26
C SER A 78 9.05 7.01 -12.38
N PHE A 79 8.94 6.06 -13.31
CA PHE A 79 7.78 5.19 -13.39
C PHE A 79 7.99 3.99 -12.47
N GLU A 80 6.99 3.64 -11.67
CA GLU A 80 7.13 2.56 -10.69
C GLU A 80 7.43 1.23 -11.40
N PRO A 81 8.53 0.54 -11.06
CA PRO A 81 8.86 -0.74 -11.66
C PRO A 81 7.89 -1.82 -11.16
N MET A 82 7.23 -2.51 -12.09
CA MET A 82 6.30 -3.62 -11.81
C MET A 82 6.29 -4.60 -12.98
N SER A 83 6.02 -5.87 -12.70
CA SER A 83 5.87 -6.92 -13.71
C SER A 83 4.72 -6.61 -14.68
N ILE A 84 4.99 -6.76 -15.99
CA ILE A 84 3.98 -6.55 -17.04
C ILE A 84 2.79 -7.50 -16.89
N TYR A 85 3.03 -8.72 -16.40
CA TYR A 85 1.95 -9.71 -16.19
C TYR A 85 1.00 -9.27 -15.07
N VAL A 86 1.56 -8.71 -14.00
CA VAL A 86 0.77 -8.13 -12.90
C VAL A 86 -0.03 -6.94 -13.44
N ARG A 87 0.59 -6.02 -14.19
CA ARG A 87 -0.10 -4.89 -14.79
C ARG A 87 -1.23 -5.30 -15.73
N VAL A 88 -0.99 -6.25 -16.65
CA VAL A 88 -2.01 -6.75 -17.60
C VAL A 88 -3.15 -7.45 -16.85
N GLY A 89 -2.84 -8.33 -15.89
CA GLY A 89 -3.85 -9.01 -15.09
C GLY A 89 -4.70 -8.04 -14.28
N MET A 90 -4.07 -7.01 -13.71
CA MET A 90 -4.75 -5.95 -12.99
C MET A 90 -5.64 -5.11 -13.89
N HIS A 91 -5.15 -4.74 -15.08
CA HIS A 91 -5.95 -4.02 -16.06
C HIS A 91 -7.16 -4.85 -16.52
N ALA A 92 -6.99 -6.14 -16.76
CA ALA A 92 -8.10 -7.02 -17.09
C ALA A 92 -9.15 -7.15 -15.97
N LEU A 93 -8.77 -6.97 -14.70
CA LEU A 93 -9.66 -7.12 -13.55
C LEU A 93 -10.31 -5.82 -13.09
N TYR A 94 -9.61 -4.68 -13.18
CA TYR A 94 -10.03 -3.43 -12.55
C TYR A 94 -10.30 -2.29 -13.54
N TYR A 95 -9.95 -2.43 -14.82
CA TYR A 95 -10.20 -1.38 -15.81
C TYR A 95 -11.51 -1.63 -16.57
N GLY A 96 -12.43 -0.68 -16.52
CA GLY A 96 -13.76 -0.77 -17.15
C GLY A 96 -14.89 -1.22 -16.21
N SER A 97 -16.12 -0.82 -16.58
CA SER A 97 -17.32 -0.94 -15.75
C SER A 97 -17.99 -2.32 -15.75
N GLU A 98 -17.67 -3.20 -16.71
CA GLU A 98 -18.20 -4.57 -16.70
C GLU A 98 -17.40 -5.49 -15.78
N GLN A 99 -16.10 -5.25 -15.68
CA GLN A 99 -15.16 -5.96 -14.79
C GLN A 99 -15.47 -5.66 -13.31
N GLU A 100 -15.78 -4.40 -12.99
CA GLU A 100 -16.27 -3.98 -11.66
C GLU A 100 -17.48 -4.84 -11.20
N LYS A 101 -18.47 -5.06 -12.08
CA LYS A 101 -19.65 -5.86 -11.73
C LYS A 101 -19.26 -7.28 -11.35
N ALA A 102 -18.24 -7.86 -11.98
CA ALA A 102 -17.73 -9.18 -11.66
C ALA A 102 -16.99 -9.19 -10.31
N LEU A 103 -16.26 -8.13 -9.95
CA LEU A 103 -15.58 -8.00 -8.66
C LEU A 103 -16.57 -7.97 -7.48
N HIS A 104 -17.76 -7.39 -7.66
CA HIS A 104 -18.82 -7.42 -6.64
C HIS A 104 -19.54 -8.77 -6.48
N TRP A 105 -19.25 -9.77 -7.32
CA TRP A 105 -19.88 -11.07 -7.15
C TRP A 105 -19.29 -11.82 -5.95
N LYS A 106 -20.18 -12.39 -5.13
CA LYS A 106 -19.81 -13.19 -3.96
C LYS A 106 -18.81 -14.30 -4.29
N ARG A 107 -18.89 -14.91 -5.48
CA ARG A 107 -17.95 -15.95 -5.93
C ARG A 107 -16.55 -15.38 -6.18
N THR A 108 -16.44 -14.22 -6.82
CA THR A 108 -15.16 -13.54 -7.07
C THR A 108 -14.51 -13.11 -5.76
N ILE A 109 -15.27 -12.49 -4.85
CA ILE A 109 -14.77 -12.11 -3.52
C ILE A 109 -14.24 -13.33 -2.76
N LYS A 110 -15.00 -14.44 -2.78
CA LYS A 110 -14.60 -15.68 -2.14
C LYS A 110 -13.33 -16.28 -2.77
N LEU A 111 -13.22 -16.26 -4.09
CA LEU A 111 -12.03 -16.72 -4.81
C LEU A 111 -10.80 -15.90 -4.41
N LEU A 112 -10.89 -14.57 -4.42
CA LEU A 112 -9.79 -13.68 -4.02
C LEU A 112 -9.37 -13.88 -2.56
N GLU A 113 -10.33 -14.12 -1.67
CA GLU A 113 -10.09 -14.47 -0.27
C GLU A 113 -9.38 -15.83 -0.14
N GLU A 114 -9.86 -16.86 -0.83
CA GLU A 114 -9.26 -18.20 -0.84
C GLU A 114 -7.82 -18.16 -1.36
N GLN A 115 -7.56 -17.43 -2.44
CA GLN A 115 -6.22 -17.26 -3.01
C GLN A 115 -5.29 -16.47 -2.09
N SER A 116 -5.78 -15.41 -1.44
CA SER A 116 -4.99 -14.66 -0.45
C SER A 116 -4.61 -15.54 0.75
N LYS A 117 -5.52 -16.40 1.23
CA LYS A 117 -5.23 -17.37 2.30
C LYS A 117 -4.26 -18.46 1.86
N LYS A 118 -4.36 -18.95 0.61
CA LYS A 118 -3.46 -19.95 0.03
C LYS A 118 -2.03 -19.42 -0.04
N MET A 119 -1.84 -18.25 -0.65
CA MET A 119 -0.54 -17.58 -0.77
C MET A 119 0.05 -17.24 0.61
N GLY A 120 -0.77 -16.77 1.55
CA GLY A 120 -0.32 -16.53 2.92
C GLY A 120 0.26 -17.77 3.59
N LYS A 121 -0.38 -18.94 3.42
CA LYS A 121 0.14 -20.23 3.92
C LYS A 121 1.43 -20.65 3.22
N GLN A 122 1.54 -20.45 1.91
CA GLN A 122 2.75 -20.77 1.15
C GLN A 122 3.95 -19.94 1.64
N TYR A 123 3.77 -18.64 1.90
CA TYR A 123 4.86 -17.79 2.40
C TYR A 123 5.11 -17.89 3.92
N ASP A 124 4.24 -18.55 4.67
CA ASP A 124 4.51 -18.98 6.05
C ASP A 124 5.29 -20.32 6.09
N ASP A 125 5.31 -21.10 4.99
CA ASP A 125 6.05 -22.35 4.90
C ASP A 125 7.58 -22.09 4.92
N PRO A 126 8.38 -22.83 5.72
CA PRO A 126 9.83 -22.67 5.75
C PRO A 126 10.52 -22.83 4.39
N ALA A 127 9.97 -23.62 3.45
CA ALA A 127 10.52 -23.76 2.11
C ALA A 127 10.49 -22.43 1.33
N SER A 128 9.64 -21.48 1.71
CA SER A 128 9.54 -20.19 1.03
C SER A 128 10.77 -19.28 1.20
N VAL A 129 11.74 -19.64 2.05
CA VAL A 129 13.04 -18.95 2.13
C VAL A 129 13.74 -18.88 0.77
N ASP A 130 13.48 -19.83 -0.12
CA ASP A 130 14.03 -19.87 -1.48
C ASP A 130 13.57 -18.67 -2.34
N HIS A 131 12.49 -17.98 -1.97
CA HIS A 131 12.01 -16.78 -2.65
C HIS A 131 12.74 -15.50 -2.20
N ILE A 132 13.45 -15.50 -1.07
CA ILE A 132 14.02 -14.27 -0.48
C ILE A 132 15.11 -13.67 -1.38
N VAL A 133 16.11 -14.47 -1.78
CA VAL A 133 17.22 -13.97 -2.60
C VAL A 133 16.74 -13.51 -3.98
N PRO A 134 15.91 -14.28 -4.72
CA PRO A 134 15.32 -13.80 -5.99
C PRO A 134 14.53 -12.50 -5.84
N PHE A 135 13.83 -12.32 -4.72
CA PHE A 135 13.08 -11.10 -4.43
C PHE A 135 14.01 -9.90 -4.22
N ILE A 136 15.06 -10.07 -3.42
CA ILE A 136 16.09 -9.03 -3.21
C ILE A 136 16.73 -8.63 -4.54
N GLU A 137 17.05 -9.60 -5.39
CA GLU A 137 17.63 -9.35 -6.71
C GLU A 137 16.65 -8.65 -7.66
N SER A 138 15.37 -9.03 -7.65
CA SER A 138 14.36 -8.46 -8.55
C SER A 138 14.03 -6.99 -8.26
N PHE A 139 14.21 -6.55 -7.01
CA PHE A 139 13.90 -5.20 -6.55
C PHE A 139 15.13 -4.38 -6.14
N ASP A 140 16.34 -4.88 -6.45
CA ASP A 140 17.62 -4.24 -6.13
C ASP A 140 17.74 -3.84 -4.64
N LEU A 141 17.34 -4.74 -3.73
CA LEU A 141 17.27 -4.46 -2.28
C LEU A 141 18.58 -4.71 -1.53
N GLN A 142 19.65 -5.14 -2.21
CA GLN A 142 20.90 -5.59 -1.59
C GLN A 142 21.50 -4.52 -0.67
N GLU A 143 21.52 -3.26 -1.10
CA GLU A 143 22.05 -2.15 -0.30
C GLU A 143 21.17 -1.87 0.94
N SER A 144 19.85 -1.95 0.76
CA SER A 144 18.87 -1.68 1.83
C SER A 144 18.90 -2.74 2.95
N MET A 145 19.42 -3.94 2.68
CA MET A 145 19.53 -5.00 3.69
C MET A 145 20.40 -4.57 4.88
N SER A 146 21.37 -3.68 4.66
CA SER A 146 22.21 -3.14 5.74
C SER A 146 21.47 -2.27 6.76
N GLU A 147 20.29 -1.73 6.38
CA GLU A 147 19.41 -0.96 7.24
C GLU A 147 18.55 -1.86 8.16
N MET A 148 18.41 -3.14 7.83
CA MET A 148 17.58 -4.10 8.55
C MET A 148 18.23 -4.54 9.87
N LYS A 149 17.43 -4.93 10.87
CA LYS A 149 17.96 -5.51 12.12
C LYS A 149 18.66 -6.84 11.87
N GLU A 150 18.12 -7.66 10.96
CA GLU A 150 18.77 -8.86 10.47
C GLU A 150 19.16 -8.68 8.99
N PRO A 151 20.43 -8.33 8.70
CA PRO A 151 20.86 -8.08 7.33
C PRO A 151 21.07 -9.37 6.52
N ASN A 152 21.22 -10.53 7.16
CA ASN A 152 21.49 -11.79 6.44
C ASN A 152 20.18 -12.48 6.01
N PRO A 153 19.91 -12.61 4.69
CA PRO A 153 18.71 -13.27 4.18
C PRO A 153 18.52 -14.72 4.65
N ALA A 154 19.62 -15.44 4.91
CA ALA A 154 19.59 -16.86 5.29
C ALA A 154 19.11 -17.11 6.73
N LYS A 155 18.88 -16.06 7.52
CA LYS A 155 18.41 -16.20 8.92
C LYS A 155 16.90 -16.01 9.10
N TYR A 156 16.19 -15.57 8.06
CA TYR A 156 14.74 -15.51 8.09
C TYR A 156 14.16 -16.92 8.01
N LYS A 157 13.06 -17.16 8.73
CA LYS A 157 12.47 -18.50 8.85
C LYS A 157 11.64 -18.91 7.64
N ASN A 158 11.06 -17.93 6.97
CA ASN A 158 10.22 -18.05 5.80
C ASN A 158 10.11 -16.69 5.10
N PHE A 159 9.43 -16.63 3.97
CA PHE A 159 9.31 -15.40 3.20
C PHE A 159 8.51 -14.33 3.91
N ASN A 160 7.46 -14.67 4.66
CA ASN A 160 6.69 -13.68 5.43
C ASN A 160 7.49 -13.04 6.57
N ASP A 161 8.40 -13.79 7.21
CA ASP A 161 9.35 -13.29 8.21
C ASP A 161 10.29 -12.25 7.58
N PHE A 162 10.78 -12.52 6.36
CA PHE A 162 11.56 -11.55 5.58
C PHE A 162 10.74 -10.35 5.10
N PHE A 163 9.52 -10.56 4.60
CA PHE A 163 8.68 -9.48 4.09
C PHE A 163 8.31 -8.49 5.20
N SER A 164 8.05 -9.02 6.40
CA SER A 164 7.81 -8.26 7.63
C SER A 164 9.08 -8.01 8.46
N ARG A 165 10.27 -8.02 7.83
CA ARG A 165 11.57 -7.76 8.47
C ARG A 165 11.56 -6.49 9.32
N GLU A 166 12.36 -6.48 10.37
CA GLU A 166 12.55 -5.29 11.22
C GLU A 166 13.65 -4.39 10.68
N ILE A 167 13.47 -3.09 10.82
CA ILE A 167 14.48 -2.09 10.50
C ILE A 167 15.16 -1.55 11.75
N ARG A 168 16.42 -1.14 11.63
CA ARG A 168 17.13 -0.47 12.72
C ARG A 168 16.55 0.92 12.97
N GLU A 169 16.48 1.32 14.23
CA GLU A 169 15.94 2.63 14.61
C GLU A 169 16.74 3.79 14.01
N ASP A 170 18.07 3.66 13.95
CA ASP A 170 18.95 4.69 13.39
C ASP A 170 18.88 4.80 11.86
N ALA A 171 18.32 3.80 11.17
CA ALA A 171 18.07 3.86 9.73
C ALA A 171 16.83 4.70 9.37
N ARG A 172 15.96 5.00 10.33
CA ARG A 172 14.75 5.84 10.14
C ARG A 172 14.71 6.97 11.18
N PRO A 173 15.63 7.95 11.08
CA PRO A 173 15.61 9.10 11.98
C PRO A 173 14.30 9.88 11.82
N ILE A 174 13.78 10.37 12.95
CA ILE A 174 12.55 11.16 12.99
C ILE A 174 12.90 12.63 12.78
N ASP A 175 12.26 13.28 11.81
CA ASP A 175 12.44 14.71 11.56
C ASP A 175 11.90 15.53 12.74
N GLU A 176 12.64 16.56 13.15
CA GLU A 176 12.28 17.45 14.26
C GLU A 176 11.81 16.69 15.52
N PRO A 177 12.61 15.77 16.09
CA PRO A 177 12.13 14.80 17.09
C PRO A 177 11.64 15.42 18.41
N GLY A 178 12.00 16.67 18.69
CA GLY A 178 11.49 17.45 19.85
C GLY A 178 10.22 18.25 19.57
N ASN A 179 9.65 18.15 18.38
CA ASN A 179 8.47 18.90 17.96
C ASN A 179 7.27 17.95 17.79
N ASP A 180 6.37 17.93 18.78
CA ASP A 180 5.15 17.10 18.77
C ASP A 180 4.03 17.65 17.86
N LEU A 181 4.20 18.86 17.32
CA LEU A 181 3.28 19.42 16.32
C LEU A 181 3.53 18.84 14.92
N VAL A 182 4.75 18.36 14.65
CA VAL A 182 5.12 17.70 13.40
C VAL A 182 4.49 16.31 13.32
N VAL A 183 4.03 15.95 12.13
CA VAL A 183 3.57 14.59 11.81
C VAL A 183 4.50 13.96 10.80
N SER A 184 4.76 12.66 10.93
CA SER A 184 5.70 11.92 10.08
C SER A 184 4.99 10.97 9.12
N SER A 185 5.69 10.56 8.07
CA SER A 185 5.27 9.42 7.24
C SER A 185 5.15 8.17 8.12
N PRO A 186 4.05 7.41 8.02
CA PRO A 186 3.86 6.19 8.80
C PRO A 186 4.62 4.99 8.24
N ALA A 187 5.16 5.07 7.02
CA ALA A 187 5.78 3.94 6.33
C ALA A 187 6.87 4.41 5.36
N ASP A 188 7.70 3.47 4.93
CA ASP A 188 8.42 3.60 3.67
C ASP A 188 7.42 3.32 2.55
N CYS A 189 7.12 4.32 1.75
CA CYS A 189 5.94 4.25 0.90
C CYS A 189 5.98 5.21 -0.28
N ARG A 190 5.00 5.01 -1.16
CA ARG A 190 4.55 5.95 -2.18
C ARG A 190 3.36 6.71 -1.61
N LEU A 191 3.61 7.95 -1.22
CA LEU A 191 2.68 8.79 -0.46
C LEU A 191 1.94 9.75 -1.37
N THR A 192 0.63 9.88 -1.15
CA THR A 192 -0.17 11.04 -1.59
C THR A 192 -0.75 11.78 -0.39
N ALA A 193 -0.91 13.09 -0.54
CA ALA A 193 -1.23 14.03 0.52
C ALA A 193 -2.24 15.06 0.00
N PHE A 194 -3.40 15.14 0.66
CA PHE A 194 -4.47 16.05 0.28
C PHE A 194 -4.92 16.89 1.48
N PRO A 195 -4.97 18.23 1.34
CA PRO A 195 -5.44 19.11 2.41
C PRO A 195 -6.87 18.83 2.84
N THR A 196 -7.70 18.27 1.96
CA THR A 196 -9.06 17.86 2.26
C THR A 196 -9.40 16.53 1.58
N VAL A 197 -10.36 15.82 2.16
CA VAL A 197 -10.94 14.60 1.56
C VAL A 197 -11.55 14.86 0.18
N ASP A 198 -12.16 16.02 -0.03
CA ASP A 198 -12.71 16.41 -1.34
C ASP A 198 -11.63 16.53 -2.41
N LEU A 199 -10.43 17.00 -2.04
CA LEU A 199 -9.29 17.01 -2.96
C LEU A 199 -8.80 15.58 -3.22
N ALA A 200 -8.80 14.71 -2.21
CA ALA A 200 -8.43 13.31 -2.40
C ALA A 200 -9.37 12.61 -3.39
N THR A 201 -10.70 12.79 -3.29
CA THR A 201 -11.65 12.21 -4.26
C THR A 201 -11.59 12.89 -5.63
N LYS A 202 -11.26 14.18 -5.67
CA LYS A 202 -11.06 14.93 -6.92
C LYS A 202 -9.79 14.52 -7.67
N TYR A 203 -8.71 14.10 -7.02
CA TYR A 203 -7.44 13.83 -7.70
C TYR A 203 -7.02 12.36 -7.69
N TRP A 204 -7.46 11.57 -6.71
CA TRP A 204 -6.90 10.25 -6.47
C TRP A 204 -7.95 9.16 -6.26
N ILE A 205 -8.84 9.31 -5.27
CA ILE A 205 -9.83 8.30 -4.93
C ILE A 205 -11.02 8.42 -5.88
N LYS A 206 -11.03 7.62 -6.95
CA LYS A 206 -12.04 7.70 -8.02
C LYS A 206 -13.12 6.63 -7.95
N GLY A 207 -12.93 5.64 -7.07
CA GLY A 207 -13.95 4.67 -6.70
C GLY A 207 -15.23 5.35 -6.23
N PHE A 208 -16.37 4.76 -6.57
CA PHE A 208 -17.68 5.30 -6.28
C PHE A 208 -18.00 5.23 -4.79
N GLY A 209 -18.46 6.37 -4.25
CA GLY A 209 -19.07 6.42 -2.93
C GLY A 209 -18.09 6.35 -1.76
N PHE A 210 -16.81 6.70 -1.95
CA PHE A 210 -15.87 6.93 -0.85
C PHE A 210 -16.40 8.01 0.10
N THR A 211 -16.44 7.70 1.39
CA THR A 211 -16.69 8.69 2.46
C THR A 211 -15.87 8.32 3.69
N ILE A 212 -15.54 9.30 4.54
CA ILE A 212 -14.89 9.02 5.83
C ILE A 212 -15.77 8.14 6.71
N GLU A 213 -17.09 8.30 6.66
CA GLU A 213 -18.03 7.43 7.38
C GLU A 213 -17.87 5.96 7.00
N LYS A 214 -17.82 5.64 5.70
CA LYS A 214 -17.59 4.27 5.25
C LYS A 214 -16.19 3.80 5.60
N LEU A 215 -15.17 4.64 5.41
CA LEU A 215 -13.79 4.30 5.74
C LEU A 215 -13.62 3.94 7.22
N LEU A 216 -14.22 4.71 8.13
CA LEU A 216 -14.15 4.48 9.57
C LEU A 216 -15.22 3.51 10.09
N ASN A 217 -16.19 3.12 9.26
CA ASN A 217 -17.39 2.39 9.64
C ASN A 217 -18.10 3.00 10.87
N SER A 218 -18.16 4.34 10.93
CA SER A 218 -18.69 5.09 12.07
C SER A 218 -19.03 6.53 11.69
N ALA A 219 -20.34 6.84 11.63
CA ALA A 219 -20.83 8.20 11.40
C ALA A 219 -20.37 9.17 12.50
N GLN A 220 -20.34 8.71 13.76
CA GLN A 220 -19.94 9.52 14.90
C GLN A 220 -18.46 9.95 14.77
N LEU A 221 -17.56 9.01 14.47
CA LEU A 221 -16.15 9.35 14.26
C LEU A 221 -15.97 10.20 13.00
N ALA A 222 -16.69 9.92 11.92
CA ALA A 222 -16.55 10.67 10.68
C ALA A 222 -16.81 12.16 10.84
N SER A 223 -17.80 12.54 11.66
CA SER A 223 -18.07 13.96 11.97
C SER A 223 -16.86 14.70 12.57
N THR A 224 -15.95 13.98 13.23
CA THR A 224 -14.72 14.53 13.82
C THR A 224 -13.68 14.88 12.77
N PHE A 225 -13.72 14.25 11.59
CA PHE A 225 -12.73 14.38 10.52
C PHE A 225 -13.30 15.07 9.27
N ASN A 226 -14.47 15.69 9.37
CA ASN A 226 -15.04 16.50 8.30
C ASN A 226 -14.04 17.58 7.87
N ASN A 227 -13.86 17.77 6.56
CA ASN A 227 -12.86 18.67 5.95
C ASN A 227 -11.41 18.46 6.42
N GLY A 228 -11.13 17.31 7.04
CA GLY A 228 -9.80 16.94 7.49
C GLY A 228 -8.84 16.66 6.34
N SER A 229 -7.54 16.80 6.63
CA SER A 229 -6.49 16.41 5.70
C SER A 229 -6.27 14.90 5.72
N ILE A 230 -5.87 14.34 4.58
CA ILE A 230 -5.70 12.90 4.39
C ILE A 230 -4.38 12.60 3.72
N VAL A 231 -3.69 11.59 4.25
CA VAL A 231 -2.44 11.06 3.74
C VAL A 231 -2.63 9.58 3.44
N ILE A 232 -2.27 9.16 2.24
CA ILE A 232 -2.40 7.77 1.77
C ILE A 232 -0.98 7.26 1.49
N ALA A 233 -0.48 6.37 2.34
CA ALA A 233 0.84 5.78 2.25
C ALA A 233 0.73 4.35 1.72
N ARG A 234 0.93 4.18 0.40
CA ARG A 234 0.92 2.85 -0.22
C ARG A 234 2.30 2.22 -0.14
N LEU A 235 2.37 1.01 0.40
CA LEU A 235 3.59 0.22 0.47
C LEU A 235 3.61 -0.72 -0.74
N ALA A 236 4.51 -0.46 -1.69
CA ALA A 236 4.74 -1.35 -2.80
C ALA A 236 5.61 -2.54 -2.35
N PRO A 237 5.58 -3.69 -3.06
CA PRO A 237 6.23 -4.92 -2.60
C PRO A 237 7.70 -4.76 -2.15
N GLN A 238 8.47 -3.91 -2.83
CA GLN A 238 9.88 -3.67 -2.51
C GLN A 238 10.11 -2.92 -1.19
N ASP A 239 9.09 -2.29 -0.63
CA ASP A 239 9.22 -1.42 0.53
C ASP A 239 9.45 -2.22 1.82
N TYR A 240 9.70 -1.49 2.90
CA TYR A 240 9.67 -2.04 4.25
C TYR A 240 8.21 -2.09 4.75
N HIS A 241 7.66 -3.29 4.89
CA HIS A 241 6.23 -3.52 5.13
C HIS A 241 5.80 -3.47 6.60
N ARG A 242 6.34 -2.52 7.36
CA ARG A 242 5.81 -2.18 8.68
C ARG A 242 5.37 -0.74 8.72
N TRP A 243 4.41 -0.45 9.58
CA TRP A 243 3.91 0.91 9.78
C TRP A 243 4.17 1.40 11.20
N HIS A 244 4.35 2.70 11.28
CA HIS A 244 4.79 3.44 12.44
C HIS A 244 3.78 4.54 12.77
N SER A 245 3.78 4.98 14.01
CA SER A 245 2.91 6.07 14.43
C SER A 245 3.35 7.38 13.77
N PRO A 246 2.48 8.10 13.05
CA PRO A 246 2.80 9.40 12.49
C PRO A 246 2.89 10.49 13.57
N VAL A 247 2.43 10.22 14.80
CA VAL A 247 2.30 11.19 15.90
C VAL A 247 2.64 10.56 17.25
N SER A 248 2.99 11.38 18.24
CA SER A 248 2.99 10.98 19.64
C SER A 248 1.57 11.15 20.22
N GLY A 249 1.13 10.25 21.08
CA GLY A 249 -0.23 10.32 21.65
C GLY A 249 -0.68 9.07 22.40
N VAL A 250 -1.97 9.02 22.71
CA VAL A 250 -2.61 7.88 23.39
C VAL A 250 -3.58 7.18 22.45
N ILE A 251 -3.50 5.86 22.35
CA ILE A 251 -4.45 5.05 21.58
C ILE A 251 -5.81 5.06 22.30
N GLU A 252 -6.85 5.61 21.66
CA GLU A 252 -8.20 5.67 22.22
C GLU A 252 -9.07 4.47 21.81
N SER A 253 -8.87 3.95 20.60
CA SER A 253 -9.60 2.78 20.10
C SER A 253 -8.87 2.07 18.98
N ILE A 254 -9.11 0.78 18.82
CA ILE A 254 -8.72 -0.02 17.65
C ILE A 254 -9.95 -0.82 17.22
N THR A 255 -10.37 -0.67 15.96
CA THR A 255 -11.55 -1.35 15.40
C THR A 255 -11.18 -2.11 14.15
N GLU A 256 -11.32 -3.42 14.18
CA GLU A 256 -11.17 -4.29 13.02
C GLU A 256 -12.45 -4.28 12.17
N ILE A 257 -12.32 -3.98 10.88
CA ILE A 257 -13.42 -3.96 9.92
C ILE A 257 -13.17 -5.08 8.89
N PRO A 258 -14.05 -6.10 8.81
CA PRO A 258 -13.95 -7.12 7.78
C PRO A 258 -14.23 -6.53 6.40
N GLY A 259 -13.66 -7.14 5.37
CA GLY A 259 -13.84 -6.69 3.99
C GLY A 259 -13.16 -7.63 3.00
N ALA A 260 -13.16 -7.23 1.74
CA ALA A 260 -12.49 -7.90 0.65
C ALA A 260 -10.96 -7.69 0.68
N TYR A 261 -10.28 -8.21 -0.33
CA TYR A 261 -8.84 -8.07 -0.54
C TYR A 261 -8.58 -7.61 -1.98
N TYR A 262 -9.17 -6.48 -2.37
CA TYR A 262 -8.88 -5.84 -3.65
C TYR A 262 -7.47 -5.25 -3.64
N THR A 263 -6.88 -5.05 -4.82
CA THR A 263 -5.57 -4.41 -4.93
C THR A 263 -5.64 -2.92 -4.59
N VAL A 264 -4.58 -2.39 -3.97
CA VAL A 264 -4.42 -0.96 -3.65
C VAL A 264 -3.49 -0.25 -4.64
N ASN A 265 -3.27 -0.82 -5.81
CA ASN A 265 -2.52 -0.16 -6.87
C ASN A 265 -3.28 1.08 -7.37
N PRO A 266 -2.57 2.17 -7.73
CA PRO A 266 -3.17 3.39 -8.26
C PRO A 266 -4.18 3.15 -9.38
N GLN A 267 -3.94 2.18 -10.26
CA GLN A 267 -4.90 1.85 -11.33
C GLN A 267 -6.30 1.50 -10.80
N ALA A 268 -6.40 0.71 -9.72
CA ALA A 268 -7.68 0.37 -9.12
C ALA A 268 -8.28 1.52 -8.31
N ILE A 269 -7.43 2.35 -7.68
CA ILE A 269 -7.87 3.51 -6.90
C ILE A 269 -8.41 4.64 -7.80
N ASN A 270 -7.77 4.83 -8.97
CA ASN A 270 -8.04 5.92 -9.90
C ASN A 270 -9.08 5.56 -10.98
N GLU A 271 -9.59 4.32 -11.00
CA GLU A 271 -10.62 3.93 -11.97
C GLU A 271 -11.98 4.55 -11.61
N ALA A 272 -12.41 5.51 -12.41
CA ALA A 272 -13.58 6.32 -12.13
C ALA A 272 -14.89 5.53 -12.21
N GLY A 273 -15.74 5.71 -11.18
CA GLY A 273 -17.08 5.14 -11.16
C GLY A 273 -17.13 3.64 -10.88
N THR A 274 -16.01 3.07 -10.43
CA THR A 274 -15.91 1.66 -10.05
C THR A 274 -15.90 1.46 -8.53
N LEU A 275 -15.28 0.40 -8.01
CA LEU A 275 -15.27 0.06 -6.60
C LEU A 275 -14.32 0.95 -5.77
N ASP A 276 -14.70 1.27 -4.54
CA ASP A 276 -13.81 1.94 -3.60
C ASP A 276 -12.98 0.92 -2.81
N VAL A 277 -11.72 0.73 -3.20
CA VAL A 277 -10.84 -0.29 -2.61
C VAL A 277 -10.62 -0.08 -1.11
N PHE A 278 -10.61 1.17 -0.63
CA PHE A 278 -10.27 1.48 0.75
C PHE A 278 -11.42 1.16 1.73
N CYS A 279 -12.66 1.44 1.35
CA CYS A 279 -13.84 1.16 2.15
C CYS A 279 -14.31 -0.29 2.05
N GLU A 280 -14.02 -0.98 0.93
CA GLU A 280 -14.43 -2.37 0.72
C GLU A 280 -13.41 -3.37 1.28
N ASN A 281 -12.14 -3.01 1.35
CA ASN A 281 -11.11 -3.91 1.88
C ASN A 281 -11.18 -4.08 3.40
N ARG A 282 -10.69 -5.25 3.85
CA ARG A 282 -10.38 -5.49 5.26
C ARG A 282 -9.39 -4.44 5.76
N ARG A 283 -9.69 -3.85 6.91
CA ARG A 283 -8.87 -2.79 7.50
C ARG A 283 -8.99 -2.73 9.01
N SER A 284 -7.98 -2.14 9.64
CA SER A 284 -7.99 -1.82 11.07
C SER A 284 -7.92 -0.31 11.26
N VAL A 285 -8.82 0.23 12.07
CA VAL A 285 -8.95 1.67 12.34
C VAL A 285 -8.49 1.95 13.76
N MET A 286 -7.33 2.60 13.90
CA MET A 286 -6.81 3.07 15.17
C MET A 286 -7.07 4.56 15.33
N ILE A 287 -7.67 4.96 16.44
CA ILE A 287 -7.84 6.38 16.79
C ILE A 287 -6.83 6.74 17.87
N VAL A 288 -6.05 7.79 17.64
CA VAL A 288 -5.04 8.29 18.58
C VAL A 288 -5.35 9.74 18.93
N ARG A 289 -5.34 10.07 20.23
CA ARG A 289 -5.36 11.45 20.70
C ARG A 289 -3.93 11.99 20.75
N ARG A 290 -3.65 13.00 19.92
CA ARG A 290 -2.32 13.58 19.74
C ARG A 290 -1.85 14.29 21.01
N ALA A 291 -0.59 14.09 21.39
CA ALA A 291 0.03 14.78 22.50
C ALA A 291 0.18 16.29 22.23
N GLY A 292 0.57 16.68 21.02
CA GLY A 292 0.86 18.08 20.67
C GLY A 292 -0.35 19.00 20.58
N SER A 293 -1.54 18.48 20.26
CA SER A 293 -2.74 19.30 20.02
C SER A 293 -4.01 18.81 20.72
N ASN A 294 -4.00 17.64 21.36
CA ASN A 294 -5.19 16.93 21.87
C ASN A 294 -6.27 16.61 20.81
N SER A 295 -6.01 16.84 19.52
CA SER A 295 -6.88 16.41 18.43
C SER A 295 -6.83 14.89 18.27
N LYS A 296 -7.78 14.34 17.51
CA LYS A 296 -7.76 12.93 17.09
C LYS A 296 -7.09 12.78 15.73
N VAL A 297 -6.34 11.71 15.55
CA VAL A 297 -5.92 11.20 14.23
C VAL A 297 -6.47 9.79 14.06
N ALA A 298 -6.98 9.50 12.87
CA ALA A 298 -7.29 8.12 12.46
C ALA A 298 -6.10 7.56 11.69
N ILE A 299 -5.55 6.44 12.16
CA ILE A 299 -4.50 5.65 11.50
C ILE A 299 -5.14 4.35 11.04
N ILE A 300 -5.26 4.16 9.73
CA ILE A 300 -6.03 3.07 9.14
C ILE A 300 -5.10 2.16 8.36
N ALA A 301 -4.87 0.95 8.84
CA ALA A 301 -4.13 -0.07 8.12
C ALA A 301 -5.10 -0.83 7.20
N VAL A 302 -4.90 -0.77 5.89
CA VAL A 302 -5.73 -1.43 4.88
C VAL A 302 -4.97 -2.61 4.29
N GLY A 303 -5.53 -3.81 4.43
CA GLY A 303 -5.03 -4.99 3.74
C GLY A 303 -5.48 -4.98 2.29
N ALA A 304 -4.67 -5.55 1.38
CA ALA A 304 -5.02 -5.68 -0.03
C ALA A 304 -4.89 -7.13 -0.49
N MET A 305 -5.12 -7.36 -1.79
CA MET A 305 -4.91 -8.66 -2.42
C MET A 305 -3.56 -9.26 -2.02
N LEU A 306 -3.57 -10.54 -1.66
CA LEU A 306 -2.43 -11.30 -1.13
C LEU A 306 -2.04 -10.96 0.33
N VAL A 307 -2.42 -9.79 0.87
CA VAL A 307 -2.20 -9.41 2.28
C VAL A 307 -3.42 -9.70 3.14
N GLY A 308 -3.44 -10.88 3.76
CA GLY A 308 -4.46 -11.23 4.74
C GLY A 308 -4.25 -10.62 6.14
N SER A 309 -3.01 -10.23 6.46
CA SER A 309 -2.59 -10.06 7.85
C SER A 309 -2.15 -8.63 8.17
N ILE A 310 -2.99 -7.92 8.93
CA ILE A 310 -2.63 -6.71 9.66
C ILE A 310 -2.26 -7.16 11.07
N LYS A 311 -0.98 -7.12 11.43
CA LYS A 311 -0.50 -7.58 12.74
C LYS A 311 0.09 -6.43 13.54
N TYR A 312 -0.58 -6.05 14.62
CA TYR A 312 0.00 -5.11 15.59
C TYR A 312 1.17 -5.75 16.34
N ASN A 313 2.17 -4.94 16.67
CA ASN A 313 3.26 -5.36 17.53
C ASN A 313 2.76 -5.62 18.96
N PRO A 314 3.41 -6.51 19.72
CA PRO A 314 3.03 -6.78 21.11
C PRO A 314 2.95 -5.50 21.95
N GLY A 315 1.86 -5.37 22.70
CA GLY A 315 1.58 -4.25 23.60
C GLY A 315 1.04 -3.00 22.92
N ILE A 316 0.75 -3.01 21.61
CA ILE A 316 0.02 -1.93 20.94
C ILE A 316 -1.48 -2.12 21.17
N ASP A 317 -1.97 -1.58 22.28
CA ASP A 317 -3.35 -1.74 22.76
C ASP A 317 -3.99 -0.40 23.16
N VAL A 318 -5.31 -0.40 23.31
CA VAL A 318 -6.07 0.77 23.77
C VAL A 318 -5.55 1.24 25.13
N GLY A 319 -5.33 2.56 25.27
CA GLY A 319 -4.78 3.20 26.46
C GLY A 319 -3.25 3.34 26.46
N LYS A 320 -2.53 2.70 25.54
CA LYS A 320 -1.08 2.86 25.44
C LYS A 320 -0.69 4.25 24.93
N GLU A 321 0.34 4.83 25.55
CA GLU A 321 1.10 5.94 25.02
C GLU A 321 2.08 5.45 23.93
N ILE A 322 2.02 6.07 22.76
CA ILE A 322 2.89 5.81 21.63
C ILE A 322 3.68 7.06 21.25
N ARG A 323 4.88 6.87 20.72
CA ARG A 323 5.74 7.96 20.25
C ARG A 323 5.68 8.08 18.73
N ARG A 324 5.82 9.29 18.19
CA ARG A 324 6.03 9.49 16.74
C ARG A 324 7.23 8.68 16.27
N GLY A 325 7.04 7.85 15.25
CA GLY A 325 8.05 6.92 14.76
C GLY A 325 8.07 5.55 15.44
N GLU A 326 7.23 5.29 16.45
CA GLU A 326 7.13 3.96 17.06
C GLU A 326 6.48 2.96 16.10
N CYS A 327 7.09 1.78 15.93
CA CYS A 327 6.55 0.73 15.06
C CYS A 327 5.27 0.14 15.66
N LEU A 328 4.14 0.33 14.97
CA LEU A 328 2.82 -0.11 15.43
C LEU A 328 2.52 -1.54 15.00
N GLY A 329 2.97 -1.96 13.82
CA GLY A 329 2.69 -3.29 13.31
C GLY A 329 3.31 -3.56 11.94
N ALA A 330 3.02 -4.75 11.42
CA ALA A 330 3.55 -5.25 10.15
C ALA A 330 2.46 -5.86 9.26
N PHE A 331 2.64 -5.68 7.96
CA PHE A 331 1.92 -6.43 6.93
C PHE A 331 2.75 -7.65 6.53
N GLN A 332 2.09 -8.77 6.27
CA GLN A 332 2.71 -9.91 5.59
C GLN A 332 2.57 -9.74 4.06
N TYR A 333 3.12 -10.68 3.28
CA TYR A 333 3.30 -10.52 1.84
C TYR A 333 2.06 -10.05 1.07
N GLY A 334 2.23 -9.02 0.21
CA GLY A 334 1.26 -8.51 -0.76
C GLY A 334 1.13 -6.97 -0.74
N GLY A 335 0.04 -6.42 -1.31
CA GLY A 335 -0.23 -4.97 -1.27
C GLY A 335 -0.76 -4.47 0.07
N SER A 336 -0.29 -3.30 0.52
CA SER A 336 -0.78 -2.69 1.76
C SER A 336 -0.78 -1.17 1.69
N THR A 337 -1.67 -0.54 2.46
CA THR A 337 -1.78 0.92 2.54
C THR A 337 -2.04 1.33 3.98
N VAL A 338 -1.44 2.43 4.41
CA VAL A 338 -1.76 3.12 5.66
C VAL A 338 -2.36 4.48 5.32
N ILE A 339 -3.58 4.74 5.80
CA ILE A 339 -4.25 6.02 5.61
C ILE A 339 -4.25 6.76 6.94
N ASN A 340 -3.78 8.00 6.95
CA ASN A 340 -3.90 8.89 8.09
C ASN A 340 -4.90 9.99 7.77
N VAL A 341 -5.87 10.22 8.66
CA VAL A 341 -6.83 11.32 8.56
C VAL A 341 -6.70 12.21 9.79
N TYR A 342 -6.47 13.49 9.57
CA TYR A 342 -6.33 14.50 10.62
C TYR A 342 -7.59 15.37 10.70
N GLN A 343 -7.83 16.00 11.84
CA GLN A 343 -8.93 16.96 11.98
C GLN A 343 -8.68 18.22 11.14
N GLU A 344 -9.75 18.90 10.75
CA GLU A 344 -9.66 20.19 10.06
C GLU A 344 -8.80 21.17 10.86
N GLY A 345 -7.82 21.79 10.18
CA GLY A 345 -6.91 22.76 10.77
C GLY A 345 -5.82 22.20 11.72
N ASP A 346 -5.82 20.91 12.03
CA ASP A 346 -4.85 20.31 12.96
C ASP A 346 -3.47 20.06 12.35
N VAL A 347 -3.41 19.86 11.02
CA VAL A 347 -2.17 19.64 10.27
C VAL A 347 -2.24 20.37 8.94
N THR A 348 -1.27 21.26 8.71
CA THR A 348 -0.94 21.75 7.37
C THR A 348 0.11 20.82 6.76
N LEU A 349 -0.26 20.15 5.67
CA LEU A 349 0.61 19.24 4.94
C LEU A 349 1.68 20.02 4.18
N ASP A 350 2.88 19.45 4.05
CA ASP A 350 3.98 20.11 3.35
C ASP A 350 3.62 20.36 1.87
N GLU A 351 3.97 21.55 1.37
CA GLU A 351 3.50 22.02 0.06
C GLU A 351 3.97 21.15 -1.11
N ASP A 352 5.16 20.55 -1.01
CA ASP A 352 5.71 19.69 -2.04
C ASP A 352 4.90 18.40 -2.20
N LEU A 353 4.49 17.77 -1.09
CA LEU A 353 3.65 16.58 -1.09
C LEU A 353 2.26 16.88 -1.68
N VAL A 354 1.66 18.01 -1.29
CA VAL A 354 0.36 18.46 -1.81
C VAL A 354 0.45 18.76 -3.30
N ARG A 355 1.50 19.47 -3.74
CA ARG A 355 1.74 19.78 -5.16
C ARG A 355 1.91 18.50 -5.97
N ASN A 356 2.72 17.56 -5.52
CA ASN A 356 2.94 16.30 -6.22
C ASN A 356 1.64 15.51 -6.35
N SER A 357 0.81 15.49 -5.30
CA SER A 357 -0.45 14.73 -5.29
C SER A 357 -1.56 15.36 -6.14
N THR A 358 -1.57 16.69 -6.28
CA THR A 358 -2.68 17.42 -6.92
C THR A 358 -2.34 17.97 -8.31
N LYS A 359 -1.16 18.55 -8.50
CA LYS A 359 -0.74 19.16 -9.77
C LYS A 359 -0.02 18.14 -10.65
N GLU A 360 0.91 17.39 -10.07
CA GLU A 360 1.66 16.36 -10.80
C GLU A 360 0.89 15.04 -10.90
N VAL A 361 -0.11 14.83 -10.03
CA VAL A 361 -0.90 13.60 -9.89
C VAL A 361 0.03 12.37 -9.80
N CYS A 362 1.04 12.50 -8.93
CA CYS A 362 2.08 11.49 -8.72
C CYS A 362 2.15 11.13 -7.24
N GLU A 363 2.55 9.90 -6.97
CA GLU A 363 2.97 9.55 -5.61
C GLU A 363 4.36 10.12 -5.32
N THR A 364 4.67 10.30 -4.04
CA THR A 364 5.98 10.75 -3.58
C THR A 364 6.63 9.66 -2.75
N LEU A 365 7.85 9.23 -3.11
CA LEU A 365 8.62 8.28 -2.32
C LEU A 365 9.10 8.97 -1.04
N VAL A 366 8.69 8.43 0.11
CA VAL A 366 9.07 8.89 1.44
C VAL A 366 9.43 7.73 2.35
N LYS A 367 10.19 8.01 3.40
CA LYS A 367 10.55 7.02 4.42
C LYS A 367 9.87 7.31 5.75
N VAL A 368 9.75 6.29 6.59
CA VAL A 368 9.32 6.45 8.00
C VAL A 368 10.13 7.57 8.66
N GLY A 369 9.43 8.42 9.41
CA GLY A 369 10.05 9.49 10.20
C GLY A 369 10.16 10.82 9.47
N TRP A 370 10.16 10.83 8.13
CA TRP A 370 10.17 12.08 7.37
C TRP A 370 8.94 12.90 7.67
N ARG A 371 9.10 14.21 7.89
CA ARG A 371 7.99 15.14 8.15
C ARG A 371 7.02 15.11 6.97
N VAL A 372 5.72 15.07 7.22
CA VAL A 372 4.66 15.14 6.19
C VAL A 372 3.87 16.44 6.29
N GLY A 373 3.92 17.07 7.46
CA GLY A 373 3.26 18.32 7.76
C GLY A 373 3.44 18.66 9.22
N ALA A 374 2.85 19.76 9.65
CA ALA A 374 2.89 20.18 11.04
C ALA A 374 1.63 20.97 11.44
N GLY A 375 1.38 21.06 12.74
CA GLY A 375 0.26 21.82 13.29
C GLY A 375 0.39 23.34 13.12
N PRO A 376 -0.66 24.11 13.42
CA PRO A 376 -0.60 25.57 13.37
C PRO A 376 0.51 26.14 14.25
N GLY A 377 1.29 27.10 13.74
CA GLY A 377 2.33 27.80 14.51
C GLY A 377 3.75 27.27 14.34
N THR A 378 3.95 26.20 13.57
CA THR A 378 5.28 25.79 13.07
C THR A 378 5.49 26.32 11.66
N SER A 379 6.64 26.96 11.41
CA SER A 379 7.01 27.43 10.07
C SER A 379 7.05 26.25 9.09
N ALA A 380 6.41 26.41 7.92
CA ALA A 380 6.43 25.44 6.83
C ALA A 380 7.86 25.20 6.34
#